data_AF-A0A4P5TB09-F1
#
_entry.id   AF-A0A4P5TB09-F1
#
_cell.length_a   1.000
_cell.length_b   1.000
_cell.length_c   1.000
_cell.angle_alpha   90.00
_cell.angle_beta   90.00
_cell.angle_gamma   90.00
#
_symmetry.space_group_name_H-M   'P 1'
#
loop_
_entity.id
_entity.type
_entity.pdbx_description
1 polymer ?
#
loop_
_entity_poly.entity_id
_entity_poly.type
_entity_poly.pdbx_seq_one_letter_code
_entity_poly.pdbx_strand_id
1 'polypeptide(L)'
;MKKSLIVFGIISLISSSSFAQTEQKESKYAIETDILWPFLVQTTRTHFTIKLWEKGHLRGDMYVGLNIDFPRDRATEGRFADYSIASGYRQYLWKGLHLEFSQTTGLGVLQNHVTTGKTYNSFDWLGTGYIGYKFEFAKKRFYILPQFGVAQVLYKSNPWPIYEDETLSKEVGETPFMLGSLRFGYKF
;
A
#
# COMPACT_ATOMS: atom_id res chain seq x y z
N MET A 1 -17.06 12.36 -61.83
CA MET A 1 -15.88 11.70 -61.23
C MET A 1 -15.05 12.62 -60.33
N LYS A 2 -14.70 13.86 -60.73
CA LYS A 2 -13.87 14.77 -59.90
C LYS A 2 -14.50 15.23 -58.56
N LYS A 3 -15.83 15.38 -58.49
CA LYS A 3 -16.52 15.83 -57.26
C LYS A 3 -16.56 14.75 -56.16
N SER A 4 -16.63 13.46 -56.54
CA SER A 4 -16.69 12.33 -55.61
C SER A 4 -15.37 12.09 -54.88
N LEU A 5 -14.23 12.38 -55.54
CA LEU A 5 -12.89 12.29 -54.94
C LEU A 5 -12.65 13.35 -53.87
N ILE A 6 -13.20 14.56 -54.07
CA ILE A 6 -13.09 15.65 -53.09
C ILE A 6 -13.91 15.34 -51.83
N VAL A 7 -15.11 14.78 -51.99
CA VAL A 7 -15.95 14.37 -50.86
C VAL A 7 -15.26 13.25 -50.05
N PHE A 8 -14.65 12.26 -50.71
CA PHE A 8 -13.89 11.22 -50.02
C PHE A 8 -12.68 11.78 -49.27
N GLY A 9 -11.90 12.70 -49.88
CA GLY A 9 -10.75 13.32 -49.23
C GLY A 9 -11.13 14.14 -47.99
N ILE A 10 -12.26 14.85 -48.02
CA ILE A 10 -12.77 15.63 -46.88
C ILE A 10 -13.24 14.70 -45.75
N ILE A 11 -13.93 13.60 -46.06
CA ILE A 11 -14.37 12.60 -45.07
C ILE A 11 -13.17 11.90 -44.41
N SER A 12 -12.11 11.62 -45.18
CA SER A 12 -10.86 11.06 -44.64
C SER A 12 -10.12 12.02 -43.71
N LEU A 13 -10.13 13.32 -43.99
CA LEU A 13 -9.49 14.33 -43.15
C LEU A 13 -10.26 14.60 -41.85
N ILE A 14 -11.59 14.54 -41.87
CA ILE A 14 -12.42 14.73 -40.68
C ILE A 14 -12.33 13.53 -39.72
N SER A 15 -12.18 12.31 -40.26
CA SER A 15 -12.07 11.09 -39.43
C SER A 15 -10.73 10.99 -38.69
N SER A 16 -9.63 11.50 -39.25
CA SER A 16 -8.33 11.54 -38.54
C SER A 16 -8.33 12.44 -37.30
N SER A 17 -9.13 13.51 -37.28
CA SER A 17 -9.21 14.45 -36.15
C SER A 17 -9.87 13.82 -34.92
N SER A 18 -10.83 12.92 -35.12
CA SER A 18 -11.55 12.23 -34.03
C SER A 18 -10.72 11.15 -33.34
N PHE A 19 -9.71 10.58 -34.01
CA PHE A 19 -8.81 9.58 -33.43
C PHE A 19 -7.59 10.21 -32.72
N ALA A 20 -7.27 11.48 -32.97
CA ALA A 20 -6.15 12.17 -32.34
C ALA A 20 -6.47 12.76 -30.95
N GLN A 21 -7.75 12.80 -30.55
CA GLN A 21 -8.19 13.42 -29.29
C GLN A 21 -8.49 12.44 -28.15
N THR A 22 -8.11 11.17 -28.27
CA THR A 22 -8.09 10.27 -27.10
C THR A 22 -6.76 10.41 -26.36
N GLU A 23 -6.45 11.62 -25.89
CA GLU A 23 -5.57 11.73 -24.72
C GLU A 23 -6.30 11.04 -23.57
N GLN A 24 -5.89 9.81 -23.29
CA GLN A 24 -6.41 9.03 -22.18
C GLN A 24 -6.09 9.81 -20.91
N LYS A 25 -7.08 10.56 -20.42
CA LYS A 25 -6.99 11.38 -19.21
C LYS A 25 -6.42 10.50 -18.10
N GLU A 26 -5.26 10.87 -17.60
CA GLU A 26 -4.59 10.05 -16.60
C GLU A 26 -5.47 9.94 -15.36
N SER A 27 -5.71 8.71 -14.90
CA SER A 27 -6.55 8.48 -13.74
C SER A 27 -6.01 9.18 -12.50
N LYS A 28 -6.91 9.81 -11.75
CA LYS A 28 -6.60 10.33 -10.42
C LYS A 28 -6.71 9.27 -9.34
N TYR A 29 -7.33 8.13 -9.64
CA TYR A 29 -7.66 7.10 -8.66
C TYR A 29 -6.91 5.81 -8.99
N ALA A 30 -6.48 5.10 -7.97
CA ALA A 30 -5.92 3.77 -8.12
C ALA A 30 -6.30 2.88 -6.94
N ILE A 31 -6.26 1.58 -7.17
CA ILE A 31 -6.27 0.57 -6.11
C ILE A 31 -4.90 -0.10 -6.09
N GLU A 32 -4.34 -0.30 -4.90
CA GLU A 32 -3.06 -0.97 -4.68
C GLU A 32 -3.25 -2.14 -3.72
N THR A 33 -2.58 -3.25 -3.94
CA THR A 33 -2.57 -4.37 -3.00
C THR A 33 -1.15 -4.91 -2.84
N ASP A 34 -0.76 -5.22 -1.61
CA ASP A 34 0.52 -5.87 -1.30
C ASP A 34 0.45 -7.34 -1.72
N ILE A 35 1.18 -7.70 -2.78
CA ILE A 35 1.10 -9.03 -3.38
C ILE A 35 2.03 -10.06 -2.70
N LEU A 36 3.02 -9.61 -1.93
CA LEU A 36 3.94 -10.50 -1.21
C LEU A 36 3.62 -10.67 0.27
N TRP A 37 2.93 -9.70 0.89
CA TRP A 37 2.61 -9.76 2.32
C TRP A 37 1.82 -11.01 2.74
N PRO A 38 0.85 -11.52 1.95
CA PRO A 38 0.13 -12.73 2.32
C PRO A 38 1.03 -13.96 2.48
N PHE A 39 2.17 -13.99 1.81
CA PHE A 39 3.12 -15.11 1.83
C PHE A 39 4.27 -14.90 2.82
N LEU A 40 4.71 -13.64 3.00
CA LEU A 40 5.89 -13.32 3.82
C LEU A 40 5.54 -13.02 5.28
N VAL A 41 4.46 -12.26 5.51
CA VAL A 41 4.04 -11.83 6.85
C VAL A 41 2.62 -12.29 7.20
N GLN A 42 1.96 -13.00 6.28
CA GLN A 42 0.62 -13.59 6.43
C GLN A 42 -0.48 -12.55 6.71
N THR A 43 -0.27 -11.33 6.22
CA THR A 43 -1.20 -10.21 6.31
C THR A 43 -1.60 -9.78 4.91
N THR A 44 -2.84 -9.37 4.71
CA THR A 44 -3.28 -8.73 3.46
C THR A 44 -3.38 -7.23 3.66
N ARG A 45 -3.03 -6.45 2.64
CA ARG A 45 -3.08 -4.99 2.68
C ARG A 45 -3.51 -4.44 1.33
N THR A 46 -4.58 -3.63 1.34
CA THR A 46 -5.15 -3.04 0.12
C THR A 46 -5.49 -1.57 0.35
N HIS A 47 -5.13 -0.71 -0.61
CA HIS A 47 -5.30 0.73 -0.54
C HIS A 47 -6.12 1.26 -1.70
N PHE A 48 -6.94 2.25 -1.41
CA PHE A 48 -7.42 3.22 -2.38
C PHE A 48 -6.51 4.45 -2.36
N THR A 49 -6.01 4.84 -3.53
CA THR A 49 -5.03 5.92 -3.70
C THR A 49 -5.61 7.03 -4.57
N ILE A 50 -5.32 8.28 -4.19
CA ILE A 50 -5.75 9.49 -4.88
C ILE A 50 -4.52 10.34 -5.21
N LYS A 51 -4.37 10.71 -6.48
CA LYS A 51 -3.40 11.73 -6.92
C LYS A 51 -3.92 13.11 -6.53
N LEU A 52 -3.22 13.78 -5.61
CA LEU A 52 -3.59 15.11 -5.14
C LEU A 52 -3.08 16.20 -6.08
N TRP A 53 -1.82 16.11 -6.48
CA TRP A 53 -1.15 17.13 -7.28
C TRP A 53 0.02 16.54 -8.08
N GLU A 54 0.41 17.24 -9.15
CA GLU A 54 1.55 16.88 -9.98
C GLU A 54 2.15 18.14 -10.63
N LYS A 55 3.48 18.29 -10.55
CA LYS A 55 4.24 19.38 -11.17
C LYS A 55 5.57 18.83 -11.70
N GLY A 56 5.63 18.58 -13.01
CA GLY A 56 6.79 17.95 -13.63
C GLY A 56 7.02 16.54 -13.10
N HIS A 57 8.15 16.30 -12.43
CA HIS A 57 8.47 15.01 -11.81
C HIS A 57 8.02 14.87 -10.36
N LEU A 58 7.51 15.96 -9.78
CA LEU A 58 7.00 15.95 -8.41
C LEU A 58 5.51 15.61 -8.42
N ARG A 59 5.10 14.75 -7.50
CA ARG A 59 3.70 14.35 -7.35
C ARG A 59 3.41 13.98 -5.90
N GLY A 60 2.21 14.30 -5.44
CA GLY A 60 1.72 13.90 -4.12
C GLY A 60 0.51 13.00 -4.25
N ASP A 61 0.57 11.84 -3.63
CA ASP A 61 -0.55 10.91 -3.51
C ASP A 61 -0.95 10.76 -2.03
N MET A 62 -2.24 10.60 -1.77
CA MET A 62 -2.76 10.13 -0.49
C MET A 62 -3.42 8.78 -0.68
N TYR A 63 -3.45 7.97 0.38
CA TYR A 63 -4.21 6.74 0.37
C TYR A 63 -4.86 6.43 1.71
N VAL A 64 -5.90 5.61 1.63
CA VAL A 64 -6.51 4.91 2.77
C VAL A 64 -6.61 3.44 2.38
N GLY A 65 -6.35 2.54 3.32
CA GLY A 65 -6.42 1.11 3.10
C GLY A 65 -6.83 0.33 4.32
N LEU A 66 -7.02 -0.95 4.10
CA LEU A 66 -7.34 -1.94 5.11
C LEU A 66 -6.22 -2.96 5.17
N ASN A 67 -5.83 -3.34 6.38
CA ASN A 67 -4.98 -4.48 6.63
C ASN A 67 -5.73 -5.53 7.45
N ILE A 68 -5.50 -6.78 7.11
CA ILE A 68 -6.09 -7.93 7.79
C ILE A 68 -4.97 -8.92 8.08
N ASP A 69 -4.60 -9.07 9.35
CA ASP A 69 -3.77 -10.15 9.87
C ASP A 69 -4.71 -11.23 10.41
N PHE A 70 -4.83 -12.34 9.69
CA PHE A 70 -5.75 -13.40 10.06
C PHE A 70 -5.28 -14.12 11.34
N PRO A 71 -6.21 -14.64 12.17
CA PRO A 71 -5.86 -15.31 13.41
C PRO A 71 -4.86 -16.44 13.20
N ARG A 72 -3.68 -16.34 13.83
CA ARG A 72 -2.60 -17.34 13.75
C ARG A 72 -1.82 -17.45 15.04
N ASP A 73 -1.27 -18.63 15.26
CA ASP A 73 -0.44 -18.90 16.43
C ASP A 73 0.99 -18.40 16.17
N ARG A 74 1.48 -17.55 17.06
CA ARG A 74 2.85 -17.02 17.09
C ARG A 74 3.57 -17.66 18.27
N ALA A 75 4.69 -18.32 18.01
CA ALA A 75 5.40 -19.14 19.01
C ALA A 75 5.84 -18.36 20.27
N THR A 76 6.12 -17.07 20.13
CA THR A 76 6.59 -16.20 21.21
C THR A 76 5.48 -15.37 21.88
N GLU A 77 4.25 -15.43 21.38
CA GLU A 77 3.17 -14.54 21.84
C GLU A 77 1.89 -15.29 22.16
N GLY A 78 1.39 -16.14 21.26
CA GLY A 78 0.05 -16.75 21.34
C GLY A 78 -0.72 -16.58 20.03
N ARG A 79 -2.05 -16.72 20.07
CA ARG A 79 -2.88 -16.60 18.86
C ARG A 79 -3.24 -15.14 18.58
N PHE A 80 -2.61 -14.53 17.58
CA PHE A 80 -2.77 -13.12 17.25
C PHE A 80 -3.64 -12.89 16.00
N ALA A 81 -4.45 -11.84 16.03
CA ALA A 81 -5.14 -11.27 14.88
C ALA A 81 -5.15 -9.74 14.97
N ASP A 82 -5.14 -9.05 13.83
CA ASP A 82 -5.28 -7.59 13.75
C ASP A 82 -6.15 -7.19 12.56
N TYR A 83 -7.02 -6.20 12.79
CA TYR A 83 -7.80 -5.56 11.75
C TYR A 83 -7.57 -4.06 11.86
N SER A 84 -6.95 -3.49 10.82
CA SER A 84 -6.46 -2.13 10.89
C SER A 84 -6.75 -1.31 9.64
N ILE A 85 -6.82 0.00 9.83
CA ILE A 85 -6.93 0.99 8.77
C ILE A 85 -5.56 1.63 8.61
N ALA A 86 -5.05 1.64 7.38
CA ALA A 86 -3.86 2.36 7.00
C ALA A 86 -4.23 3.68 6.33
N SER A 87 -3.52 4.75 6.65
CA SER A 87 -3.56 5.99 5.88
C SER A 87 -2.14 6.48 5.64
N GLY A 88 -1.93 7.21 4.55
CA GLY A 88 -0.60 7.71 4.28
C GLY A 88 -0.53 8.73 3.17
N TYR A 89 0.67 9.30 3.06
CA TYR A 89 1.06 10.26 2.05
C TYR A 89 2.33 9.79 1.36
N ARG A 90 2.31 9.80 0.02
CA ARG A 90 3.43 9.43 -0.83
C ARG A 90 3.87 10.63 -1.65
N GLN A 91 5.11 11.05 -1.44
CA GLN A 91 5.76 12.11 -2.19
C GLN A 91 6.70 11.52 -3.23
N TYR A 92 6.37 11.67 -4.50
CA TYR A 92 7.30 11.38 -5.60
C TYR A 92 8.26 12.56 -5.76
N LEU A 93 9.55 12.23 -5.74
CA LEU A 93 10.64 13.18 -5.83
C LEU A 93 11.21 13.23 -7.25
N TRP A 94 11.16 12.11 -7.95
CA TRP A 94 11.60 12.03 -9.33
C TRP A 94 11.03 10.80 -10.05
N LYS A 95 10.25 11.02 -11.11
CA LYS A 95 9.62 9.95 -11.91
C LYS A 95 8.83 8.98 -10.99
N GLY A 96 9.37 7.79 -10.73
CA GLY A 96 8.77 6.80 -9.83
C GLY A 96 9.36 6.79 -8.41
N LEU A 97 10.50 7.43 -8.16
CA LEU A 97 11.17 7.47 -6.86
C LEU A 97 10.34 8.28 -5.88
N HIS A 98 10.04 7.70 -4.72
CA HIS A 98 9.20 8.32 -3.72
C HIS A 98 9.62 7.99 -2.29
N LEU A 99 9.20 8.86 -1.38
CA LEU A 99 9.09 8.60 0.04
C LEU A 99 7.62 8.47 0.40
N GLU A 100 7.29 7.57 1.31
CA GLU A 100 5.94 7.37 1.81
C GLU A 100 5.96 7.34 3.33
N PHE A 101 5.06 8.09 3.94
CA PHE A 101 4.73 7.95 5.35
C PHE A 101 3.35 7.32 5.46
N SER A 102 3.26 6.26 6.27
CA SER A 102 2.03 5.56 6.60
C SER A 102 1.84 5.58 8.10
N GLN A 103 0.59 5.70 8.52
CA GLN A 103 0.16 5.26 9.84
C GLN A 103 -0.88 4.16 9.70
N THR A 104 -0.86 3.23 10.64
CA THR A 104 -1.82 2.13 10.72
C THR A 104 -2.40 2.13 12.12
N THR A 105 -3.73 2.14 12.24
CA THR A 105 -4.42 2.03 13.53
C THR A 105 -5.39 0.88 13.48
N GLY A 106 -5.38 0.02 14.50
CA GLY A 106 -6.12 -1.24 14.47
C GLY A 106 -6.55 -1.74 15.83
N LEU A 107 -7.36 -2.79 15.78
CA LEU A 107 -7.74 -3.58 16.93
C LEU A 107 -7.02 -4.93 16.85
N GLY A 108 -6.06 -5.13 17.77
CA GLY A 108 -5.33 -6.36 17.97
C GLY A 108 -6.02 -7.25 19.00
N VAL A 109 -6.06 -8.55 18.73
CA VAL A 109 -6.52 -9.58 19.68
C VAL A 109 -5.45 -10.65 19.78
N LEU A 110 -4.91 -10.81 20.98
CA LEU A 110 -3.99 -11.89 21.32
C LEU A 110 -4.67 -12.82 22.31
N GLN A 111 -4.90 -14.07 21.93
CA GLN A 111 -5.50 -15.10 22.77
C GLN A 111 -4.43 -16.05 23.30
N ASN A 112 -4.63 -16.54 24.53
CA ASN A 112 -3.78 -17.54 25.17
C ASN A 112 -2.28 -17.18 25.13
N HIS A 113 -1.94 -16.02 25.70
CA HIS A 113 -0.55 -15.56 25.67
C HIS A 113 0.41 -16.59 26.30
N VAL A 114 1.55 -16.85 25.65
CA VAL A 114 2.41 -18.03 25.93
C VAL A 114 2.90 -18.14 27.37
N THR A 115 3.15 -17.02 28.06
CA THR A 115 3.59 -17.04 29.47
C THR A 115 2.51 -16.66 30.48
N THR A 116 1.48 -15.92 30.07
CA THR A 116 0.47 -15.39 31.01
C THR A 116 -0.87 -16.12 30.91
N GLY A 117 -1.12 -16.85 29.83
CA GLY A 117 -2.39 -17.51 29.52
C GLY A 117 -3.56 -16.54 29.28
N LYS A 118 -3.31 -15.23 29.27
CA LYS A 118 -4.35 -14.20 29.18
C LYS A 118 -4.70 -13.89 27.73
N THR A 119 -5.89 -13.33 27.56
CA THR A 119 -6.30 -12.68 26.31
C THR A 119 -6.11 -11.17 26.44
N TYR A 120 -5.45 -10.57 25.46
CA TYR A 120 -5.24 -9.13 25.34
C TYR A 120 -6.01 -8.61 24.15
N ASN A 121 -6.84 -7.59 24.39
CA ASN A 121 -7.43 -6.77 23.33
C ASN A 121 -6.75 -5.40 23.40
N SER A 122 -6.24 -4.92 22.27
CA SER A 122 -5.54 -3.64 22.21
C SER A 122 -5.98 -2.80 21.02
N PHE A 123 -5.96 -1.49 21.23
CA PHE A 123 -5.85 -0.54 20.14
C PHE A 123 -4.38 -0.26 19.90
N ASP A 124 -3.94 -0.49 18.66
CA ASP A 124 -2.53 -0.38 18.26
C ASP A 124 -2.39 0.75 17.23
N TRP A 125 -1.33 1.54 17.38
CA TRP A 125 -0.93 2.57 16.43
C TRP A 125 0.51 2.34 15.99
N LEU A 126 0.68 2.12 14.70
CA LEU A 126 1.96 1.88 14.04
C LEU A 126 2.28 3.02 13.07
N GLY A 127 3.49 3.57 13.17
CA GLY A 127 4.05 4.44 12.15
C GLY A 127 4.94 3.66 11.19
N THR A 128 4.97 4.05 9.92
CA THR A 128 5.89 3.44 8.94
C THR A 128 6.39 4.47 7.94
N GLY A 129 7.70 4.50 7.74
CA GLY A 129 8.34 5.24 6.66
C GLY A 129 8.84 4.28 5.58
N TYR A 130 8.59 4.58 4.31
CA TYR A 130 9.07 3.82 3.16
C TYR A 130 9.84 4.71 2.19
N ILE A 131 10.80 4.08 1.51
CA ILE A 131 11.35 4.51 0.23
C ILE A 131 11.00 3.46 -0.82
N GLY A 132 10.70 3.91 -2.03
CA GLY A 132 10.37 2.99 -3.11
C GLY A 132 10.45 3.61 -4.50
N TYR A 133 10.17 2.77 -5.50
CA TYR A 133 10.12 3.21 -6.89
C TYR A 133 8.90 2.61 -7.60
N LYS A 134 8.16 3.45 -8.33
CA LYS A 134 6.99 3.03 -9.12
C LYS A 134 7.39 2.70 -10.55
N PHE A 135 7.08 1.48 -10.98
CA PHE A 135 7.24 1.05 -12.37
C PHE A 135 5.86 0.91 -13.02
N GLU A 136 5.56 1.81 -13.97
CA GLU A 136 4.31 1.80 -14.71
C GLU A 136 4.45 1.03 -16.03
N PHE A 137 3.43 0.26 -16.40
CA PHE A 137 3.40 -0.52 -17.64
C PHE A 137 1.98 -0.57 -18.23
N ALA A 138 1.84 -1.20 -19.40
CA ALA A 138 0.58 -1.34 -20.11
C ALA A 138 -0.16 0.01 -20.25
N LYS A 139 0.48 0.96 -20.94
CA LYS A 139 0.01 2.34 -21.14
C LYS A 139 -0.29 3.08 -19.82
N LYS A 140 0.53 2.83 -18.79
CA LYS A 140 0.43 3.41 -17.44
C LYS A 140 -0.83 3.03 -16.65
N ARG A 141 -1.60 2.03 -17.11
CA ARG A 141 -2.80 1.54 -16.43
C ARG A 141 -2.47 0.70 -15.20
N PHE A 142 -1.36 -0.04 -15.28
CA PHE A 142 -0.89 -0.90 -14.20
C PHE A 142 0.48 -0.46 -13.73
N TYR A 143 0.81 -0.76 -12.48
CA TYR A 143 2.14 -0.53 -11.93
C TYR A 143 2.50 -1.53 -10.85
N ILE A 144 3.80 -1.69 -10.64
CA ILE A 144 4.35 -2.32 -9.45
C ILE A 144 5.15 -1.30 -8.67
N LEU A 145 5.18 -1.49 -7.35
CA LEU A 145 5.76 -0.54 -6.42
C LEU A 145 6.53 -1.32 -5.33
N PRO A 146 7.78 -1.72 -5.61
CA PRO A 146 8.68 -2.21 -4.58
C PRO A 146 9.05 -1.09 -3.60
N GLN A 147 9.00 -1.42 -2.32
CA GLN A 147 9.28 -0.53 -1.21
C GLN A 147 10.05 -1.24 -0.11
N PHE A 148 10.85 -0.45 0.58
CA PHE A 148 11.53 -0.84 1.79
C PHE A 148 11.31 0.24 2.84
N GLY A 149 11.08 -0.16 4.08
CA GLY A 149 10.71 0.77 5.14
C GLY A 149 11.08 0.30 6.52
N VAL A 150 10.83 1.19 7.48
CA VAL A 150 10.95 0.95 8.92
C VAL A 150 9.61 1.25 9.55
N ALA A 151 9.11 0.31 10.34
CA ALA A 151 7.88 0.43 11.10
C ALA A 151 8.17 0.42 12.60
N GLN A 152 7.32 1.11 13.37
CA GLN A 152 7.42 1.15 14.83
C GLN A 152 6.03 1.28 15.44
N VAL A 153 5.75 0.49 16.48
CA VAL A 153 4.56 0.67 17.32
C VAL A 153 4.76 1.93 18.15
N LEU A 154 3.91 2.93 17.92
CA LEU A 154 3.93 4.22 18.60
C LEU A 154 3.07 4.19 19.86
N TYR A 155 2.01 3.38 19.86
CA TYR A 155 1.09 3.24 20.98
C TYR A 155 0.38 1.89 20.94
N LYS A 156 0.17 1.31 22.13
CA LYS A 156 -0.61 0.10 22.36
C LYS A 156 -1.39 0.27 23.65
N SER A 157 -2.72 0.18 23.59
CA SER A 157 -3.57 0.49 24.76
C SER A 157 -3.49 -0.56 25.87
N ASN A 158 -3.12 -1.79 25.53
CA ASN A 158 -3.04 -2.92 26.47
C ASN A 158 -1.82 -3.78 26.09
N PRO A 159 -0.60 -3.36 26.47
CA PRO A 159 0.62 -4.07 26.13
C PRO A 159 0.70 -5.42 26.82
N TRP A 160 1.31 -6.38 26.13
CA TRP A 160 1.67 -7.69 26.65
C TRP A 160 3.19 -7.89 26.59
N PRO A 161 3.76 -8.82 27.38
CA PRO A 161 5.16 -9.18 27.27
C PRO A 161 5.49 -9.69 25.86
N ILE A 162 6.59 -9.23 25.27
CA ILE A 162 7.09 -9.73 23.98
C ILE A 162 8.44 -10.39 24.24
N TYR A 163 8.72 -11.53 23.64
CA TYR A 163 9.98 -12.25 23.85
C TYR A 163 10.83 -12.24 22.59
N GLU A 164 12.15 -12.16 22.79
CA GLU A 164 13.13 -12.15 21.68
C GLU A 164 13.11 -13.46 20.87
N ASP A 165 12.88 -14.58 21.56
CA ASP A 165 12.89 -15.92 20.98
C ASP A 165 11.95 -16.88 21.75
N GLU A 166 11.87 -18.13 21.26
CA GLU A 166 11.03 -19.20 21.81
C GLU A 166 11.52 -19.73 23.17
N THR A 167 12.67 -19.29 23.69
CA THR A 167 13.12 -19.65 25.05
C THR A 167 12.32 -18.92 26.12
N LEU A 168 11.63 -17.83 25.74
CA LEU A 168 10.81 -16.99 26.63
C LEU A 168 11.58 -16.45 27.84
N SER A 169 12.91 -16.38 27.74
CA SER A 169 13.80 -16.01 28.84
C SER A 169 14.08 -14.51 28.93
N LYS A 170 13.91 -13.79 27.82
CA LYS A 170 14.21 -12.37 27.69
C LYS A 170 13.05 -11.62 27.06
N GLU A 171 12.38 -10.81 27.87
CA GLU A 171 11.37 -9.88 27.41
C GLU A 171 12.04 -8.71 26.67
N VAL A 172 11.48 -8.36 25.53
CA VAL A 172 11.83 -7.21 24.72
C VAL A 172 10.61 -6.29 24.61
N GLY A 173 10.85 -4.98 24.54
CA GLY A 173 9.79 -4.04 24.24
C GLY A 173 9.49 -3.98 22.74
N GLU A 174 8.53 -3.14 22.37
CA GLU A 174 8.29 -2.78 20.98
C GLU A 174 9.51 -2.06 20.40
N THR A 175 10.19 -2.68 19.43
CA THR A 175 11.35 -2.09 18.74
C THR A 175 11.01 -1.79 17.28
N PRO A 176 11.65 -0.78 16.67
CA PRO A 176 11.53 -0.56 15.23
C PRO A 176 11.94 -1.81 14.44
N PHE A 177 11.20 -2.15 13.39
CA PHE A 177 11.47 -3.30 12.54
C PHE A 177 11.47 -2.92 11.06
N MET A 178 12.32 -3.60 10.30
CA MET A 178 12.40 -3.42 8.85
C MET A 178 11.23 -4.10 8.17
N LEU A 179 10.73 -3.50 7.10
CA LEU A 179 9.63 -4.07 6.33
C LEU A 179 9.84 -3.90 4.83
N GLY A 180 9.62 -4.97 4.08
CA GLY A 180 9.55 -4.97 2.62
C GLY A 180 8.11 -5.01 2.12
N SER A 181 7.81 -4.30 1.04
CA SER A 181 6.49 -4.28 0.41
C SER A 181 6.66 -4.33 -1.10
N LEU A 182 5.80 -5.09 -1.76
CA LEU A 182 5.67 -5.08 -3.22
C LEU A 182 4.20 -4.93 -3.52
N ARG A 183 3.81 -3.72 -3.95
CA ARG A 183 2.41 -3.43 -4.28
C ARG A 183 2.18 -3.54 -5.77
N PHE A 184 1.08 -4.19 -6.14
CA PHE A 184 0.52 -4.10 -7.49
C PHE A 184 -0.59 -3.07 -7.50
N GLY A 185 -0.58 -2.20 -8.49
CA GLY A 185 -1.52 -1.09 -8.61
C GLY A 185 -2.26 -1.07 -9.94
N TYR A 186 -3.54 -0.70 -9.88
CA TYR A 186 -4.41 -0.49 -11.03
C TYR A 186 -4.99 0.92 -10.99
N LYS A 187 -4.80 1.68 -12.08
CA LYS A 187 -5.41 3.01 -12.29
C LYS A 187 -6.74 2.86 -13.02
N PHE A 188 -7.77 3.57 -12.56
CA PHE A 188 -9.14 3.52 -13.11
C PHE A 188 -9.29 4.27 -14.43
#